data_AF-A0A3D4P637-F1
#
_entry.id   AF-A0A3D4P637-F1
#
_cell.length_a   1.000
_cell.length_b   1.000
_cell.length_c   1.000
_cell.angle_alpha   90.00
_cell.angle_beta   90.00
_cell.angle_gamma   90.00
#
_symmetry.space_group_name_H-M   'P 1'
#
loop_
_entity.id
_entity.type
_entity.pdbx_description
1 polymer ?
#
loop_
_entity_poly.entity_id
_entity_poly.type
_entity_poly.pdbx_seq_one_letter_code
_entity_poly.pdbx_strand_id
1 'polypeptide(L)'
;MASMSQETAKAASLSDDPLAPKQPHFPARAKNVILLFMGGGPSQFELFDYKPTLEKLDGTLPPADLLKGYRAAFINPNSKLLGPKYPFAKHGESGAELSDQLPHLAKVVDDLCIIRSMKTDAFNHAPGQLLMSTGSQQFGRPSMGSWVTYGLGNESRNLPSYIVFNSGNKGPSAGSSNWSSGFLPTVHSGVEFRTSGDPVLYLSNP
;
A
#
# COMPACT_ATOMS: atom_id res chain seq x y z
N MET A 1 41.45 37.35 -0.77
CA MET A 1 40.33 36.61 -1.38
C MET A 1 40.49 35.15 -0.97
N ALA A 2 39.60 34.47 -0.26
CA ALA A 2 38.29 34.80 0.31
C ALA A 2 38.21 34.05 1.66
N SER A 3 37.64 34.69 2.67
CA SER A 3 37.60 34.22 4.05
C SER A 3 36.50 33.16 4.25
N MET A 4 36.81 32.09 4.99
CA MET A 4 35.81 31.18 5.54
C MET A 4 34.98 31.92 6.59
N SER A 5 33.74 32.28 6.25
CA SER A 5 32.74 32.77 7.19
C SER A 5 32.30 31.64 8.11
N GLN A 6 32.59 31.81 9.39
CA GLN A 6 31.91 31.13 10.48
C GLN A 6 30.43 31.51 10.43
N GLU A 7 29.59 30.56 10.05
CA GLU A 7 28.16 30.65 10.31
C GLU A 7 27.85 29.63 11.41
N THR A 8 27.73 30.13 12.64
CA THR A 8 27.23 29.37 13.78
C THR A 8 25.75 29.08 13.57
N ALA A 9 25.45 28.04 12.79
CA ALA A 9 24.18 27.34 12.92
C ALA A 9 24.24 26.56 14.23
N LYS A 10 23.47 27.00 15.23
CA LYS A 10 23.20 26.20 16.43
C LYS A 10 22.52 24.91 15.95
N ALA A 11 23.31 23.87 15.76
CA ALA A 11 22.80 22.54 15.48
C ALA A 11 21.89 22.15 16.65
N ALA A 12 20.62 21.85 16.33
CA ALA A 12 19.81 21.03 17.22
C ALA A 12 20.68 19.83 17.61
N SER A 13 20.78 19.51 18.90
CA SER A 13 21.46 18.30 19.34
C SER A 13 20.81 17.12 18.62
N LEU A 14 21.46 16.62 17.59
CA LEU A 14 21.12 15.36 16.96
C LEU A 14 21.23 14.35 18.09
N SER A 15 20.11 13.77 18.52
CA SER A 15 20.19 12.53 19.28
C SER A 15 21.01 11.56 18.44
N ASP A 16 22.01 10.90 19.04
CA ASP A 16 22.73 9.80 18.38
C ASP A 16 21.80 8.64 17.98
N ASP A 17 20.57 8.64 18.50
CA ASP A 17 19.49 7.74 18.10
C ASP A 17 18.85 8.21 16.77
N PRO A 18 19.06 7.49 15.65
CA PRO A 18 18.44 7.80 14.36
C PRO A 18 16.90 7.65 14.37
N LEU A 19 16.35 6.97 15.38
CA LEU A 19 14.92 6.75 15.58
C LEU A 19 14.29 7.68 16.60
N ALA A 20 15.02 8.65 17.17
CA ALA A 20 14.39 9.60 18.10
C ALA A 20 13.21 10.33 17.41
N PRO A 21 12.09 10.55 18.13
CA PRO A 21 10.93 11.26 17.59
C PRO A 21 11.32 12.63 17.01
N LYS A 22 10.79 12.92 15.81
CA LYS A 22 11.07 14.16 15.07
C LYS A 22 9.80 15.00 14.98
N GLN A 23 9.96 16.32 15.08
CA GLN A 23 8.83 17.23 14.89
C GLN A 23 8.45 17.28 13.40
N PRO A 24 7.18 17.02 13.05
CA PRO A 24 6.73 17.13 11.67
C PRO A 24 6.68 18.60 11.23
N HIS A 25 6.76 18.84 9.91
CA HIS A 25 6.65 20.19 9.34
C HIS A 25 5.27 20.83 9.59
N PHE A 26 4.23 20.02 9.77
CA PHE A 26 2.86 20.47 9.98
C PHE A 26 2.23 19.75 11.18
N PRO A 27 1.30 20.40 11.91
CA PRO A 27 0.56 19.73 12.97
C PRO A 27 -0.26 18.56 12.41
N ALA A 28 -0.09 17.39 13.00
CA ALA A 28 -0.80 16.19 12.57
C ALA A 28 -2.30 16.29 12.90
N ARG A 29 -3.16 15.96 11.92
CA ARG A 29 -4.61 15.87 12.12
C ARG A 29 -5.08 14.47 12.55
N ALA A 30 -4.28 13.45 12.24
CA ALA A 30 -4.52 12.06 12.63
C ALA A 30 -3.38 11.59 13.53
N LYS A 31 -3.70 10.80 14.56
CA LYS A 31 -2.71 10.21 15.48
C LYS A 31 -2.22 8.84 15.00
N ASN A 32 -3.12 8.07 14.38
CA ASN A 32 -2.87 6.71 13.94
C ASN A 32 -3.37 6.54 12.50
N VAL A 33 -2.62 5.79 11.68
CA VAL A 33 -3.00 5.42 10.32
C VAL A 33 -2.89 3.91 10.21
N ILE A 34 -3.97 3.26 9.80
CA ILE A 34 -3.99 1.82 9.53
C ILE A 34 -4.06 1.64 8.02
N LEU A 35 -3.03 1.04 7.43
CA LEU A 35 -3.03 0.65 6.02
C LEU A 35 -3.28 -0.84 5.89
N LEU A 36 -4.32 -1.19 5.13
CA LEU A 36 -4.65 -2.57 4.80
C LEU A 36 -4.38 -2.81 3.31
N PHE A 37 -3.33 -3.56 2.98
CA PHE A 37 -3.07 -4.00 1.61
C PHE A 37 -3.67 -5.39 1.37
N MET A 38 -4.75 -5.45 0.61
CA MET A 38 -5.51 -6.68 0.36
C MET A 38 -4.99 -7.44 -0.87
N GLY A 39 -3.77 -7.99 -0.77
CA GLY A 39 -3.18 -8.81 -1.83
C GLY A 39 -3.98 -10.10 -2.07
N GLY A 40 -4.57 -10.24 -3.27
CA GLY A 40 -5.47 -11.36 -3.58
C GLY A 40 -6.88 -11.23 -3.00
N GLY A 41 -7.25 -10.04 -2.52
CA GLY A 41 -8.61 -9.73 -2.11
C GLY A 41 -9.60 -9.65 -3.28
N PRO A 42 -10.91 -9.43 -2.99
CA PRO A 42 -11.92 -9.31 -4.03
C PRO A 42 -11.62 -8.13 -4.97
N SER A 43 -11.99 -8.27 -6.24
CA SER A 43 -11.76 -7.22 -7.23
C SER A 43 -12.61 -5.98 -6.92
N GLN A 44 -12.04 -4.80 -7.18
CA GLN A 44 -12.74 -3.53 -6.99
C GLN A 44 -14.02 -3.41 -7.83
N PHE A 45 -14.08 -4.10 -8.97
CA PHE A 45 -15.26 -4.10 -9.85
C PHE A 45 -16.46 -4.83 -9.25
N GLU A 46 -16.23 -5.66 -8.22
CA GLU A 46 -17.25 -6.38 -7.46
C GLU A 46 -17.54 -5.71 -6.10
N LEU A 47 -16.81 -4.63 -5.77
CA LEU A 47 -16.88 -3.97 -4.46
C LEU A 47 -17.40 -2.53 -4.55
N PHE A 48 -16.69 -1.64 -5.25
CA PHE A 48 -16.93 -0.19 -5.17
C PHE A 48 -16.62 0.58 -6.47
N ASP A 49 -16.39 -0.13 -7.58
CA ASP A 49 -16.12 0.47 -8.88
C ASP A 49 -17.01 -0.14 -9.97
N TYR A 50 -18.30 0.17 -9.91
CA TYR A 50 -19.29 -0.30 -10.87
C TYR A 50 -18.92 0.14 -12.31
N LYS A 51 -18.94 -0.83 -13.25
CA LYS A 51 -18.61 -0.63 -14.66
C LYS A 51 -19.80 -1.00 -15.56
N PRO A 52 -20.73 -0.07 -15.87
CA PRO A 52 -21.89 -0.34 -16.72
C PRO A 52 -21.53 -0.87 -18.12
N THR A 53 -20.41 -0.42 -18.68
CA THR A 53 -19.93 -0.92 -19.99
C THR A 53 -19.46 -2.37 -19.90
N LEU A 54 -18.84 -2.77 -18.78
CA LEU A 54 -18.37 -4.14 -18.57
C LEU A 54 -19.56 -5.10 -18.38
N GLU A 55 -20.62 -4.65 -17.70
CA GLU A 55 -21.89 -5.38 -17.60
C GLU A 55 -22.49 -5.68 -18.98
N LYS A 56 -22.58 -4.68 -19.86
CA LYS A 56 -23.10 -4.85 -21.23
C LYS A 56 -22.30 -5.82 -22.09
N LEU A 57 -21.01 -5.98 -21.78
CA LEU A 57 -20.08 -6.84 -22.52
C LEU A 57 -19.81 -8.17 -21.79
N ASP A 58 -20.58 -8.49 -20.75
CA ASP A 58 -20.40 -9.75 -20.01
C ASP A 58 -20.50 -10.96 -20.95
N GLY A 59 -19.54 -11.87 -20.81
CA GLY A 59 -19.48 -13.09 -21.61
C GLY A 59 -19.07 -12.91 -23.07
N THR A 60 -18.78 -11.68 -23.53
CA THR A 60 -18.21 -11.43 -24.86
C THR A 60 -16.68 -11.45 -24.82
N LEU A 61 -16.04 -11.63 -25.99
CA LEU A 61 -14.61 -11.35 -26.09
C LEU A 61 -14.37 -9.83 -25.99
N PRO A 62 -13.22 -9.39 -25.44
CA PRO A 62 -12.84 -7.99 -25.46
C PRO A 62 -12.78 -7.44 -26.90
N PRO A 63 -13.17 -6.17 -27.14
CA PRO A 63 -12.98 -5.55 -28.45
C PRO A 63 -11.52 -5.65 -28.92
N ALA A 64 -11.31 -5.98 -30.20
CA ALA A 64 -9.96 -6.21 -30.72
C ALA A 64 -9.01 -5.01 -30.52
N ASP A 65 -9.52 -3.79 -30.64
CA ASP A 65 -8.75 -2.57 -30.43
C ASP A 65 -8.25 -2.41 -28.98
N LEU A 66 -8.98 -2.93 -27.99
CA LEU A 66 -8.57 -2.91 -26.58
C LEU A 66 -7.38 -3.85 -26.34
N LEU A 67 -7.27 -4.92 -27.12
CA LEU A 67 -6.19 -5.90 -27.03
C LEU A 67 -4.95 -5.49 -27.83
N LYS A 68 -5.01 -4.40 -28.60
CA LYS A 68 -3.89 -3.94 -29.41
C LYS A 68 -2.70 -3.54 -28.53
N GLY A 69 -1.64 -4.33 -28.59
CA GLY A 69 -0.44 -4.12 -27.77
C GLY A 69 -0.56 -4.63 -26.33
N TYR A 70 -1.70 -5.25 -25.97
CA TYR A 70 -1.87 -5.88 -24.65
C TYR A 70 -0.99 -7.13 -24.54
N ARG A 71 -0.18 -7.19 -23.48
CA ARG A 71 0.68 -8.34 -23.18
C ARG A 71 0.08 -9.14 -22.03
N ALA A 72 -0.60 -10.23 -22.36
CA ALA A 72 -1.02 -11.20 -21.36
C ALA A 72 0.17 -12.07 -20.95
N ALA A 73 0.54 -12.05 -19.66
CA ALA A 73 1.59 -12.94 -19.15
C ALA A 73 1.08 -14.39 -18.98
N PHE A 74 -0.14 -14.54 -18.44
CA PHE A 74 -0.71 -15.84 -18.05
C PHE A 74 -2.18 -16.01 -18.46
N ILE A 75 -2.72 -15.09 -19.25
CA ILE A 75 -4.15 -15.06 -19.61
C ILE A 75 -4.31 -15.50 -21.07
N ASN A 76 -5.27 -16.38 -21.33
CA ASN A 76 -5.63 -16.77 -22.69
C ASN A 76 -6.21 -15.56 -23.43
N PRO A 77 -5.69 -15.18 -24.62
CA PRO A 77 -6.20 -14.03 -25.38
C PRO A 77 -7.69 -14.16 -25.77
N ASN A 78 -8.23 -15.38 -25.77
CA ASN A 78 -9.66 -15.65 -26.00
C ASN A 78 -10.48 -15.73 -24.70
N SER A 79 -10.01 -15.12 -23.62
CA SER A 79 -10.79 -15.02 -22.37
C SER A 79 -11.91 -14.00 -22.52
N LYS A 80 -13.12 -14.38 -22.12
CA LYS A 80 -14.29 -13.49 -22.12
C LYS A 80 -14.20 -12.46 -21.00
N LEU A 81 -14.78 -11.29 -21.25
CA LEU A 81 -15.01 -10.29 -20.21
C LEU A 81 -15.98 -10.85 -19.16
N LEU A 82 -15.73 -10.49 -17.91
CA LEU A 82 -16.60 -10.81 -16.78
C LEU A 82 -17.23 -9.51 -16.30
N GLY A 83 -18.54 -9.41 -16.45
CA GLY A 83 -19.37 -8.36 -15.89
C GLY A 83 -19.46 -8.44 -14.36
N PRO A 84 -19.95 -7.36 -13.70
CA PRO A 84 -20.23 -7.38 -12.27
C PRO A 84 -21.09 -8.58 -11.88
N LYS A 85 -20.71 -9.28 -10.80
CA LYS A 85 -21.44 -10.48 -10.32
C LYS A 85 -22.44 -10.20 -9.20
N TYR A 86 -22.36 -9.02 -8.61
CA TYR A 86 -23.19 -8.61 -7.48
C TYR A 86 -23.95 -7.33 -7.83
N PRO A 87 -25.18 -7.16 -7.31
CA PRO A 87 -25.92 -5.91 -7.45
C PRO A 87 -25.17 -4.73 -6.83
N PHE A 88 -25.26 -3.57 -7.50
CA PHE A 88 -24.77 -2.29 -6.99
C PHE A 88 -25.93 -1.36 -6.69
N ALA A 89 -25.78 -0.54 -5.65
CA ALA A 89 -26.72 0.51 -5.30
C ALA A 89 -25.97 1.78 -4.87
N LYS A 90 -26.65 2.93 -5.02
CA LYS A 90 -26.16 4.21 -4.50
C LYS A 90 -26.47 4.30 -3.01
N HIS A 91 -25.49 4.74 -2.23
CA HIS A 91 -25.58 4.89 -0.79
C HIS A 91 -25.13 6.28 -0.34
N GLY A 92 -25.67 6.72 0.80
CA GLY A 92 -25.32 7.99 1.42
C GLY A 92 -25.73 9.22 0.62
N GLU A 93 -25.36 10.38 1.13
CA GLU A 93 -25.51 11.68 0.46
C GLU A 93 -24.51 11.84 -0.69
N SER A 94 -23.34 11.20 -0.58
CA SER A 94 -22.32 11.14 -1.63
C SER A 94 -22.81 10.42 -2.89
N GLY A 95 -23.83 9.57 -2.77
CA GLY A 95 -24.37 8.77 -3.87
C GLY A 95 -23.36 7.74 -4.40
N ALA A 96 -22.39 7.35 -3.59
CA ALA A 96 -21.38 6.36 -3.94
C ALA A 96 -22.03 5.01 -4.26
N GLU A 97 -21.58 4.38 -5.34
CA GLU A 97 -22.08 3.08 -5.79
C GLU A 97 -21.25 1.96 -5.18
N LEU A 98 -21.87 1.15 -4.31
CA LEU A 98 -21.25 -0.01 -3.69
C LEU A 98 -22.04 -1.27 -4.00
N SER A 99 -21.33 -2.39 -4.02
CA SER A 99 -21.88 -3.73 -4.11
C SER A 99 -22.60 -4.13 -2.82
N ASP A 100 -23.62 -4.98 -2.93
CA ASP A 100 -24.32 -5.56 -1.77
C ASP A 100 -23.43 -6.45 -0.89
N GLN A 101 -22.21 -6.78 -1.35
CA GLN A 101 -21.17 -7.46 -0.58
C GLN A 101 -20.49 -6.55 0.46
N LEU A 102 -20.78 -5.24 0.46
CA LEU A 102 -20.24 -4.26 1.40
C LEU A 102 -21.33 -3.62 2.28
N PRO A 103 -22.26 -4.39 2.90
CA PRO A 103 -23.44 -3.84 3.54
C PRO A 103 -23.12 -3.00 4.79
N HIS A 104 -21.97 -3.24 5.42
CA HIS A 104 -21.50 -2.47 6.58
C HIS A 104 -20.78 -1.19 6.15
N LEU A 105 -19.98 -1.23 5.08
CA LEU A 105 -19.32 -0.04 4.55
C LEU A 105 -20.34 0.94 3.97
N ALA A 106 -21.40 0.44 3.34
CA ALA A 106 -22.49 1.27 2.82
C ALA A 106 -23.15 2.17 3.89
N LYS A 107 -23.13 1.76 5.17
CA LYS A 107 -23.70 2.55 6.27
C LYS A 107 -22.85 3.76 6.68
N VAL A 108 -21.59 3.78 6.29
CA VAL A 108 -20.62 4.84 6.64
C VAL A 108 -19.99 5.46 5.39
N VAL A 109 -20.60 5.29 4.22
CA VAL A 109 -19.98 5.63 2.94
C VAL A 109 -19.66 7.12 2.79
N ASP A 110 -20.41 7.99 3.46
CA ASP A 110 -20.18 9.43 3.45
C ASP A 110 -18.95 9.86 4.27
N ASP A 111 -18.45 8.96 5.14
CA ASP A 111 -17.17 9.13 5.85
C ASP A 111 -15.99 8.55 5.06
N LEU A 112 -16.23 7.95 3.89
CA LEU A 112 -15.21 7.30 3.07
C LEU A 112 -14.78 8.19 1.91
N CYS A 113 -13.49 8.19 1.61
CA CYS A 113 -12.94 8.71 0.36
C CYS A 113 -12.59 7.54 -0.56
N ILE A 114 -13.33 7.39 -1.66
CA ILE A 114 -13.08 6.36 -2.67
C ILE A 114 -12.24 6.93 -3.81
N ILE A 115 -11.02 6.44 -3.97
CA ILE A 115 -10.10 6.87 -5.03
C ILE A 115 -10.18 5.89 -6.20
N ARG A 116 -10.83 6.31 -7.30
CA ARG A 116 -10.95 5.52 -8.56
C ARG A 116 -10.00 5.99 -9.67
N SER A 117 -9.19 7.00 -9.40
CA SER A 117 -8.27 7.61 -10.36
C SER A 117 -6.90 6.93 -10.44
N MET A 118 -6.63 5.94 -9.58
CA MET A 118 -5.35 5.22 -9.59
C MET A 118 -5.23 4.35 -10.82
N LYS A 119 -4.11 4.48 -11.54
CA LYS A 119 -3.72 3.63 -12.67
C LYS A 119 -2.25 3.26 -12.55
N THR A 120 -1.85 2.16 -13.19
CA THR A 120 -0.46 1.70 -13.21
C THR A 120 -0.15 0.97 -14.52
N ASP A 121 1.10 1.03 -14.93
CA ASP A 121 1.65 0.23 -16.04
C ASP A 121 2.27 -1.10 -15.54
N ALA A 122 2.19 -1.37 -14.23
CA ALA A 122 2.66 -2.62 -13.65
C ALA A 122 1.76 -3.78 -14.10
N PHE A 123 2.30 -4.66 -14.95
CA PHE A 123 1.54 -5.76 -15.54
C PHE A 123 1.48 -7.03 -14.68
N ASN A 124 2.20 -7.08 -13.55
CA ASN A 124 2.29 -8.25 -12.68
C ASN A 124 2.20 -7.88 -11.19
N HIS A 125 1.78 -8.83 -10.36
CA HIS A 125 1.50 -8.63 -8.93
C HIS A 125 2.70 -8.08 -8.16
N ALA A 126 3.89 -8.68 -8.31
CA ALA A 126 5.07 -8.24 -7.54
C ALA A 126 5.50 -6.79 -7.88
N PRO A 127 5.69 -6.39 -9.16
CA PRO A 127 5.93 -4.99 -9.51
C PRO A 127 4.82 -4.02 -9.07
N GLY A 128 3.55 -4.44 -9.12
CA GLY A 128 2.42 -3.63 -8.64
C GLY A 128 2.43 -3.42 -7.13
N GLN A 129 2.78 -4.46 -6.37
CA GLN A 129 2.96 -4.39 -4.91
C GLN A 129 4.12 -3.46 -4.53
N LEU A 130 5.25 -3.55 -5.24
CA LEU A 130 6.37 -2.62 -5.05
C LEU A 130 5.97 -1.19 -5.37
N LEU A 131 5.22 -0.96 -6.45
CA LEU A 131 4.76 0.38 -6.81
C LEU A 131 3.89 0.96 -5.70
N MET A 132 2.94 0.18 -5.17
CA MET A 132 2.09 0.60 -4.06
C MET A 132 2.91 0.90 -2.80
N SER A 133 3.90 0.07 -2.50
CA SER A 133 4.65 0.17 -1.24
C SER A 133 5.80 1.18 -1.30
N THR A 134 6.39 1.44 -2.47
CA THR A 134 7.66 2.19 -2.62
C THR A 134 7.57 3.32 -3.66
N GLY A 135 6.47 3.44 -4.40
CA GLY A 135 6.35 4.37 -5.52
C GLY A 135 7.15 3.96 -6.76
N SER A 136 7.70 2.75 -6.82
CA SER A 136 8.47 2.23 -7.95
C SER A 136 8.19 0.75 -8.22
N GLN A 137 8.18 0.36 -9.49
CA GLN A 137 8.11 -1.04 -9.89
C GLN A 137 9.45 -1.78 -9.73
N GLN A 138 10.57 -1.03 -9.65
CA GLN A 138 11.91 -1.58 -9.44
C GLN A 138 12.23 -1.71 -7.95
N PHE A 139 12.99 -2.75 -7.61
CA PHE A 139 13.52 -3.00 -6.28
C PHE A 139 14.48 -1.89 -5.81
N GLY A 140 14.69 -1.81 -4.48
CA GLY A 140 15.71 -0.97 -3.86
C GLY A 140 15.23 0.41 -3.41
N ARG A 141 13.97 0.77 -3.68
CA ARG A 141 13.37 1.99 -3.11
C ARG A 141 12.85 1.76 -1.69
N PRO A 142 12.97 2.75 -0.79
CA PRO A 142 12.40 2.65 0.54
C PRO A 142 10.87 2.55 0.48
N SER A 143 10.31 1.70 1.33
CA SER A 143 8.86 1.59 1.47
C SER A 143 8.24 2.82 2.15
N MET A 144 6.92 2.94 2.06
CA MET A 144 6.15 3.98 2.73
C MET A 144 6.40 3.98 4.24
N GLY A 145 6.42 2.82 4.89
CA GLY A 145 6.73 2.71 6.33
C GLY A 145 8.17 3.15 6.65
N SER A 146 9.12 2.85 5.77
CA SER A 146 10.52 3.29 5.91
C SER A 146 10.64 4.81 5.82
N TRP A 147 9.90 5.46 4.91
CA TRP A 147 9.84 6.91 4.83
C TRP A 147 9.19 7.55 6.06
N VAL A 148 8.13 6.93 6.58
CA VAL A 148 7.44 7.40 7.80
C VAL A 148 8.39 7.38 8.99
N THR A 149 9.07 6.26 9.25
CA THR A 149 10.01 6.16 10.38
C THR A 149 11.25 7.02 10.19
N TYR A 150 11.72 7.22 8.96
CA TYR A 150 12.80 8.15 8.66
C TYR A 150 12.40 9.60 8.96
N GLY A 151 11.20 10.01 8.57
CA GLY A 151 10.71 11.38 8.74
C GLY A 151 10.26 11.71 10.16
N LEU A 152 9.65 10.76 10.88
CA LEU A 152 9.00 10.99 12.17
C LEU A 152 9.71 10.32 13.36
N GLY A 153 10.60 9.35 13.12
CA GLY A 153 11.22 8.56 14.18
C GLY A 153 10.28 7.51 14.77
N ASN A 154 10.52 7.13 16.03
CA ASN A 154 9.80 6.11 16.77
C ASN A 154 9.50 6.61 18.19
N GLU A 155 8.22 6.62 18.56
CA GLU A 155 7.80 6.99 19.92
C GLU A 155 7.98 5.82 20.92
N SER A 156 8.06 4.59 20.43
CA SER A 156 8.25 3.40 21.26
C SER A 156 9.74 3.07 21.43
N ARG A 157 10.13 2.68 22.64
CA ARG A 157 11.46 2.09 22.91
C ARG A 157 11.46 0.57 23.00
N ASN A 158 10.26 -0.03 23.07
CA ASN A 158 10.09 -1.46 23.34
C ASN A 158 9.64 -2.24 22.10
N LEU A 159 9.33 -1.55 20.99
CA LEU A 159 8.88 -2.15 19.76
C LEU A 159 9.64 -1.58 18.55
N PRO A 160 9.82 -2.36 17.47
CA PRO A 160 10.30 -1.84 16.21
C PRO A 160 9.45 -0.67 15.71
N SER A 161 10.11 0.29 15.07
CA SER A 161 9.47 1.50 14.52
C SER A 161 8.50 1.20 13.37
N TYR A 162 8.71 0.07 12.68
CA TYR A 162 7.89 -0.39 11.57
C TYR A 162 7.67 -1.90 11.69
N ILE A 163 6.46 -2.29 12.04
CA ILE A 163 6.06 -3.70 12.18
C ILE A 163 5.19 -4.09 10.99
N VAL A 164 5.44 -5.27 10.44
CA VAL A 164 4.68 -5.84 9.32
C VAL A 164 3.96 -7.08 9.79
N PHE A 165 2.65 -7.12 9.59
CA PHE A 165 1.84 -8.32 9.80
C PHE A 165 1.47 -8.92 8.46
N ASN A 166 1.67 -10.24 8.35
CA ASN A 166 1.38 -10.98 7.14
C ASN A 166 0.37 -12.09 7.46
N SER A 167 -0.85 -11.98 6.93
CA SER A 167 -1.95 -12.89 7.23
C SER A 167 -2.03 -14.13 6.31
N GLY A 168 -1.17 -14.23 5.28
CA GLY A 168 -1.21 -15.32 4.31
C GLY A 168 0.02 -16.23 4.36
N ASN A 169 -0.16 -17.54 4.17
CA ASN A 169 0.94 -18.53 4.21
C ASN A 169 2.10 -18.25 3.24
N LYS A 170 1.84 -17.56 2.12
CA LYS A 170 2.86 -17.21 1.12
C LYS A 170 3.38 -15.77 1.24
N GLY A 171 2.68 -14.90 1.98
CA GLY A 171 2.91 -13.46 1.96
C GLY A 171 2.69 -12.79 0.60
N PRO A 172 2.99 -11.48 0.50
CA PRO A 172 2.92 -10.76 -0.77
C PRO A 172 4.00 -11.27 -1.73
N SER A 173 3.69 -11.30 -3.02
CA SER A 173 4.57 -11.79 -4.10
C SER A 173 5.90 -11.04 -4.22
N ALA A 174 5.96 -9.76 -3.83
CA ALA A 174 7.21 -8.99 -3.78
C ALA A 174 8.01 -9.21 -2.48
N GLY A 175 7.54 -10.05 -1.56
CA GLY A 175 8.22 -10.43 -0.33
C GLY A 175 8.59 -9.23 0.53
N SER A 176 9.74 -9.32 1.20
CA SER A 176 10.24 -8.28 2.10
C SER A 176 10.59 -6.96 1.43
N SER A 177 10.68 -6.94 0.09
CA SER A 177 10.90 -5.69 -0.65
C SER A 177 9.73 -4.70 -0.50
N ASN A 178 8.53 -5.16 -0.12
CA ASN A 178 7.40 -4.28 0.21
C ASN A 178 7.64 -3.43 1.46
N TRP A 179 8.56 -3.82 2.35
CA TRP A 179 8.86 -3.12 3.59
C TRP A 179 10.36 -2.88 3.80
N SER A 180 11.13 -2.89 2.72
CA SER A 180 12.57 -2.61 2.76
C SER A 180 12.86 -1.14 3.05
N SER A 181 13.95 -0.85 3.76
CA SER A 181 14.50 0.52 3.86
C SER A 181 15.14 1.00 2.57
N GLY A 182 15.36 0.13 1.58
CA GLY A 182 16.05 0.49 0.34
C GLY A 182 17.43 1.08 0.63
N PHE A 183 17.69 2.29 0.13
CA PHE A 183 18.92 3.03 0.41
C PHE A 183 18.92 3.80 1.75
N LEU A 184 17.81 3.82 2.50
CA LEU A 184 17.79 4.37 3.86
C LEU A 184 18.47 3.40 4.84
N PRO A 185 19.01 3.90 5.97
CA PRO A 185 19.55 3.06 7.03
C PRO A 185 18.60 1.93 7.44
N THR A 186 19.15 0.76 7.71
CA THR A 186 18.37 -0.48 7.97
C THR A 186 17.48 -0.40 9.21
N VAL A 187 17.74 0.54 10.13
CA VAL A 187 16.87 0.84 11.29
C VAL A 187 15.45 1.26 10.89
N HIS A 188 15.23 1.62 9.62
CA HIS A 188 13.92 1.95 9.05
C HIS A 188 13.27 0.79 8.27
N SER A 189 13.90 -0.39 8.21
CA SER A 189 13.29 -1.57 7.57
C SER A 189 12.16 -2.12 8.42
N GLY A 190 11.12 -2.61 7.75
CA GLY A 190 10.01 -3.29 8.43
C GLY A 190 10.46 -4.61 9.04
N VAL A 191 9.95 -4.88 10.24
CA VAL A 191 10.16 -6.14 10.95
C VAL A 191 8.87 -6.95 10.82
N GLU A 192 8.95 -8.07 10.10
CA GLU A 192 7.81 -8.99 9.96
C GLU A 192 7.57 -9.74 11.27
N PHE A 193 6.33 -9.68 11.76
CA PHE A 193 5.88 -10.43 12.92
C PHE A 193 5.15 -11.67 12.45
N ARG A 194 5.57 -12.83 12.96
CA ARG A 194 4.96 -14.13 12.63
C ARG A 194 3.58 -14.25 13.28
N THR A 195 2.69 -14.96 12.59
CA THR A 195 1.31 -15.20 13.04
C THR A 195 1.18 -16.31 14.08
N SER A 196 2.24 -17.08 14.32
CA SER A 196 2.30 -18.15 15.32
C SER A 196 3.73 -18.37 15.81
N GLY A 197 3.87 -18.88 17.04
CA GLY A 197 5.16 -19.07 17.69
C GLY A 197 5.81 -17.73 18.09
N ASP A 198 7.14 -17.67 18.03
CA ASP A 198 7.86 -16.44 18.31
C ASP A 198 7.54 -15.36 17.27
N PRO A 199 7.14 -14.14 17.68
CA PRO A 199 6.79 -13.07 16.76
C PRO A 199 7.99 -12.62 15.91
N VAL A 200 9.21 -12.69 16.45
CA VAL A 200 10.48 -12.46 15.74
C VAL A 200 11.31 -13.73 15.84
N LEU A 201 12.08 -14.06 14.80
CA LEU A 201 12.92 -15.28 14.81
C LEU A 201 13.88 -15.28 16.02
N TYR A 202 13.93 -16.42 16.73
CA TYR A 202 14.82 -16.68 17.86
C TYR A 202 14.58 -15.76 19.07
N LEU A 203 13.32 -15.42 19.35
CA LEU A 203 12.97 -14.63 20.54
C LEU A 203 12.95 -15.48 21.81
N SER A 204 12.54 -16.74 21.69
CA SER A 204 12.60 -17.70 22.78
C SER A 204 14.05 -18.15 23.03
N ASN A 205 14.35 -18.42 24.30
CA ASN A 205 15.65 -18.95 24.72
C ASN A 205 15.88 -20.33 24.05
N PRO A 206 17.04 -20.56 23.38
CA PRO A 206 17.33 -21.82 22.68
C PRO A 206 17.26 -23.07 23.54
#